data_AF-A0A0M8MQA7-F1
#
_entry.id   AF-A0A0M8MQA7-F1
#
_cell.length_a   1.000
_cell.length_b   1.000
_cell.length_c   1.000
_cell.angle_alpha   90.00
_cell.angle_beta   90.00
_cell.angle_gamma   90.00
#
_symmetry.space_group_name_H-M   'P 1'
#
loop_
_entity.id
_entity.type
_entity.pdbx_description
1 polymer ?
#
loop_
_entity_poly.entity_id
_entity_poly.type
_entity_poly.pdbx_seq_one_letter_code
_entity_poly.pdbx_strand_id
1 'polypeptide(L)'
;MTGSILQKLPAAFVQWVERTGYTRVSKGEALVIANDGGELRYGIRVSDGRILLSRAERAEEPVVILSAVTLDPVVAYLVTVMGDDHRASQGLAPIRLPFRWDEPAPGFTASRDTSGWAELRRTGSDDVVVAMAGRDIVHPVISLSYVLDIDLAHALASYESPSGAPRLTRFVSRDR
;
A
#
# COMPACT_ATOMS: atom_id res chain seq x y z
N MET A 1 3.67 -2.23 -29.04
CA MET A 1 4.10 -3.29 -28.10
C MET A 1 3.97 -2.75 -26.69
N THR A 2 2.82 -2.94 -26.06
CA THR A 2 2.52 -2.43 -24.72
C THR A 2 3.07 -3.44 -23.72
N GLY A 3 4.30 -3.23 -23.23
CA GLY A 3 4.78 -3.98 -22.08
C GLY A 3 3.76 -3.81 -20.95
N SER A 4 3.26 -4.91 -20.41
CA SER A 4 2.25 -4.90 -19.34
C SER A 4 2.74 -3.96 -18.24
N ILE A 5 1.92 -3.00 -17.79
CA ILE A 5 2.31 -2.08 -16.71
C ILE A 5 2.76 -2.85 -15.47
N LEU A 6 2.27 -4.08 -15.29
CA LEU A 6 2.66 -5.01 -14.21
C LEU A 6 4.12 -5.49 -14.31
N GLN A 7 4.74 -5.42 -15.49
CA GLN A 7 6.18 -5.68 -15.68
C GLN A 7 7.05 -4.46 -15.35
N LYS A 8 6.45 -3.30 -15.05
CA LYS A 8 7.16 -2.06 -14.70
C LYS A 8 7.29 -1.82 -13.19
N LEU A 9 7.15 -2.88 -12.38
CA LEU A 9 7.40 -2.75 -10.94
C LEU A 9 8.83 -2.28 -10.67
N PRO A 10 9.05 -1.36 -9.71
CA PRO A 10 10.38 -0.92 -9.35
C PRO A 10 11.26 -2.09 -8.89
N ALA A 11 12.52 -2.15 -9.36
CA ALA A 11 13.44 -3.24 -9.02
C ALA A 11 13.65 -3.37 -7.49
N ALA A 12 13.74 -2.24 -6.78
CA ALA A 12 13.86 -2.23 -5.32
C ALA A 12 12.64 -2.86 -4.63
N PHE A 13 11.43 -2.64 -5.15
CA PHE A 13 10.24 -3.30 -4.63
C PHE A 13 10.25 -4.82 -4.91
N VAL A 14 10.70 -5.23 -6.09
CA VAL A 14 10.82 -6.66 -6.42
C VAL A 14 11.78 -7.38 -5.46
N GLN A 15 12.93 -6.77 -5.15
CA GLN A 15 13.87 -7.30 -4.16
C GLN A 15 13.27 -7.31 -2.75
N TRP A 16 12.48 -6.29 -2.40
CA TRP A 16 11.80 -6.21 -1.11
C TRP A 16 10.80 -7.36 -0.89
N VAL A 17 10.01 -7.69 -1.91
CA VAL A 17 9.07 -8.83 -1.89
C VAL A 17 9.82 -10.11 -1.50
N GLU A 18 10.93 -10.40 -2.19
CA GLU A 18 11.71 -11.62 -1.95
C GLU A 18 12.33 -11.65 -0.55
N ARG A 19 12.79 -10.50 -0.04
CA ARG A 19 13.41 -10.39 1.28
C ARG A 19 12.44 -10.49 2.45
N THR A 20 11.16 -10.20 2.24
CA THR A 20 10.15 -10.18 3.31
C THR A 20 9.39 -11.50 3.43
N GLY A 21 9.82 -12.57 2.75
CA GLY A 21 9.14 -13.87 2.78
C GLY A 21 7.87 -13.88 1.93
N TYR A 22 7.85 -13.08 0.87
CA TYR A 22 6.78 -13.06 -0.13
C TYR A 22 7.29 -13.58 -1.47
N THR A 23 6.39 -14.24 -2.20
CA THR A 23 6.64 -14.74 -3.55
C THR A 23 5.79 -13.98 -4.56
N ARG A 24 6.29 -13.87 -5.79
CA ARG A 24 5.59 -13.24 -6.92
C ARG A 24 5.36 -14.25 -8.03
N VAL A 25 4.14 -14.33 -8.53
CA VAL A 25 3.75 -15.24 -9.62
C VAL A 25 2.90 -14.50 -10.62
N SER A 26 3.29 -14.50 -11.89
CA SER A 26 2.45 -14.04 -12.99
C SER A 26 1.39 -15.10 -13.31
N LYS A 27 0.12 -14.71 -13.34
CA LYS A 27 -1.02 -15.56 -13.72
C LYS A 27 -1.83 -14.87 -14.81
N GLY A 28 -1.56 -15.23 -16.07
CA GLY A 28 -2.16 -14.54 -17.23
C GLY A 28 -1.80 -13.06 -17.21
N GLU A 29 -2.81 -12.20 -17.18
CA GLU A 29 -2.67 -10.74 -17.13
C GLU A 29 -2.58 -10.17 -15.71
N ALA A 30 -2.59 -11.00 -14.68
CA ALA A 30 -2.47 -10.58 -13.29
C ALA A 30 -1.08 -10.93 -12.72
N LEU A 31 -0.61 -10.09 -11.80
CA LEU A 31 0.50 -10.44 -10.92
C LEU A 31 -0.07 -10.78 -9.54
N VAL A 32 0.34 -11.91 -8.99
CA VAL A 32 -0.02 -12.32 -7.63
C VAL A 32 1.21 -12.25 -6.75
N ILE A 33 1.09 -11.59 -5.60
CA ILE A 33 2.10 -11.59 -4.54
C ILE A 33 1.49 -12.29 -3.33
N ALA A 34 2.19 -13.26 -2.76
CA ALA A 34 1.68 -14.05 -1.64
C ALA A 34 2.74 -14.24 -0.56
N ASN A 35 2.34 -14.24 0.70
CA ASN A 35 3.25 -14.59 1.79
C ASN A 35 3.62 -16.08 1.73
N ASP A 36 4.69 -16.45 2.43
CA ASP A 36 5.06 -17.85 2.60
C ASP A 36 3.89 -18.66 3.19
N GLY A 37 3.53 -19.76 2.51
CA GLY A 37 2.36 -20.58 2.83
C GLY A 37 1.06 -20.16 2.13
N GLY A 38 1.03 -19.01 1.45
CA GLY A 38 -0.08 -18.59 0.59
C GLY A 38 -1.36 -18.20 1.33
N GLU A 39 -1.25 -17.91 2.63
CA GLU A 39 -2.37 -17.49 3.47
C GLU A 39 -2.90 -16.11 3.08
N LEU A 40 -2.04 -15.20 2.65
CA LEU A 40 -2.42 -13.89 2.14
C LEU A 40 -1.97 -13.79 0.68
N ARG A 41 -2.91 -13.41 -0.19
CA ARG A 41 -2.65 -13.26 -1.63
C ARG A 41 -3.13 -11.88 -2.10
N TYR A 42 -2.24 -11.17 -2.76
CA TYR A 42 -2.48 -9.86 -3.34
C TYR A 42 -2.45 -9.95 -4.87
N GLY A 43 -3.58 -9.75 -5.51
CA GLY A 43 -3.71 -9.77 -6.97
C GLY A 43 -3.69 -8.36 -7.54
N ILE A 44 -2.74 -8.07 -8.43
CA ILE A 44 -2.61 -6.81 -9.16
C ILE A 44 -3.04 -7.04 -10.60
N ARG A 45 -4.00 -6.26 -11.08
CA ARG A 45 -4.48 -6.30 -12.47
C ARG A 45 -4.80 -4.91 -13.00
N VAL A 46 -4.84 -4.77 -14.32
CA VAL A 46 -5.37 -3.57 -14.98
C VAL A 46 -6.82 -3.83 -15.38
N SER A 47 -7.71 -2.87 -15.14
CA SER A 47 -9.11 -2.89 -15.56
C SER A 47 -9.53 -1.48 -15.85
N ASP A 48 -10.12 -1.23 -17.02
CA ASP A 48 -10.73 0.07 -17.36
C ASP A 48 -9.78 1.26 -17.15
N GLY A 49 -8.51 1.07 -17.52
CA GLY A 49 -7.46 2.09 -17.39
C GLY A 49 -6.96 2.32 -15.95
N ARG A 50 -7.43 1.56 -14.97
CA ARG A 50 -7.00 1.63 -13.57
C ARG A 50 -6.24 0.37 -13.16
N ILE A 51 -5.39 0.52 -12.16
CA ILE A 51 -4.70 -0.59 -11.52
C ILE A 51 -5.48 -0.96 -10.27
N LEU A 52 -5.92 -2.22 -10.21
CA LEU A 52 -6.70 -2.77 -9.13
C LEU A 52 -5.83 -3.71 -8.32
N LEU A 53 -5.85 -3.51 -7.01
CA LEU A 53 -5.28 -4.42 -6.03
C LEU A 53 -6.43 -5.15 -5.33
N SER A 54 -6.35 -6.48 -5.36
CA SER A 54 -7.25 -7.37 -4.65
C SER A 54 -6.51 -8.11 -3.55
N ARG A 55 -7.23 -8.49 -2.50
CA ARG A 55 -6.74 -9.30 -1.39
C ARG A 55 -7.62 -10.53 -1.24
N ALA A 56 -7.00 -11.68 -1.02
CA ALA A 56 -7.65 -12.92 -0.65
C ALA A 56 -6.94 -13.53 0.56
N GLU A 57 -7.71 -13.96 1.56
CA GLU A 57 -7.20 -14.72 2.69
C GLU A 57 -7.50 -16.21 2.47
N ARG A 58 -6.50 -17.08 2.56
CA ARG A 58 -6.60 -18.53 2.39
C ARG A 58 -7.36 -18.90 1.11
N ALA A 59 -8.47 -19.63 1.23
CA ALA A 59 -9.29 -20.09 0.12
C ALA A 59 -10.41 -19.11 -0.28
N GLU A 60 -10.44 -17.90 0.29
CA GLU A 60 -11.46 -16.90 -0.04
C GLU A 60 -11.30 -16.36 -1.46
N GLU A 61 -12.42 -15.87 -1.99
CA GLU A 61 -12.46 -15.14 -3.25
C GLU A 61 -11.76 -13.78 -3.11
N PRO A 62 -10.93 -13.37 -4.09
CA PRO A 62 -10.28 -12.07 -4.05
C PRO A 62 -11.28 -10.92 -4.04
N VAL A 63 -11.10 -9.99 -3.09
CA VAL A 63 -11.86 -8.75 -3.00
C VAL A 63 -10.97 -7.58 -3.42
N VAL A 64 -11.46 -6.69 -4.28
CA VAL A 64 -10.73 -5.46 -4.61
C VAL A 64 -10.71 -4.54 -3.39
N ILE A 65 -9.51 -4.14 -2.98
CA ILE A 65 -9.27 -3.29 -1.81
C ILE A 65 -8.69 -1.93 -2.17
N LEU A 66 -8.10 -1.78 -3.36
CA LEU A 66 -7.49 -0.52 -3.81
C LEU A 66 -7.60 -0.38 -5.34
N SER A 67 -7.82 0.85 -5.79
CA SER A 67 -7.91 1.26 -7.19
C SER A 67 -7.10 2.53 -7.42
N ALA A 68 -6.12 2.49 -8.31
CA ALA A 68 -5.18 3.59 -8.55
C ALA A 68 -4.96 3.85 -10.05
N VAL A 69 -4.49 5.06 -10.37
CA VAL A 69 -4.14 5.44 -11.76
C VAL A 69 -2.70 5.08 -12.13
N THR A 70 -1.81 4.92 -11.15
CA THR A 70 -0.42 4.48 -11.31
C THR A 70 -0.11 3.30 -10.40
N LEU A 71 1.07 2.70 -10.56
CA LEU A 71 1.55 1.62 -9.69
C LEU A 71 1.95 2.12 -8.30
N ASP A 72 2.28 3.40 -8.15
CA ASP A 72 2.90 3.90 -6.91
C ASP A 72 2.03 3.67 -5.67
N PRO A 73 0.70 3.92 -5.67
CA PRO A 73 -0.15 3.60 -4.52
C PRO A 73 -0.26 2.10 -4.23
N VAL A 74 -0.22 1.26 -5.27
CA VAL A 74 -0.24 -0.19 -5.10
C VAL A 74 1.07 -0.65 -4.44
N VAL A 75 2.20 -0.15 -4.92
CA VAL A 75 3.53 -0.45 -4.37
C VAL A 75 3.64 0.07 -2.94
N ALA A 76 3.25 1.30 -2.66
CA ALA A 76 3.28 1.89 -1.31
C ALA A 76 2.44 1.07 -0.31
N TYR A 77 1.25 0.62 -0.73
CA TYR A 77 0.40 -0.23 0.11
C TYR A 77 1.08 -1.57 0.40
N LEU A 78 1.64 -2.23 -0.61
CA LEU A 78 2.31 -3.52 -0.44
C LEU A 78 3.60 -3.41 0.38
N VAL A 79 4.37 -2.32 0.22
CA VAL A 79 5.51 -2.02 1.08
C VAL A 79 5.08 -1.88 2.53
N THR A 80 3.93 -1.24 2.79
CA THR A 80 3.39 -1.09 4.15
C THR A 80 3.06 -2.45 4.76
N VAL A 81 2.29 -3.28 4.05
CA VAL A 81 1.91 -4.62 4.52
C VAL A 81 3.13 -5.48 4.80
N MET A 82 4.02 -5.64 3.81
CA MET A 82 5.22 -6.47 3.93
C MET A 82 6.18 -5.92 4.97
N GLY A 83 6.24 -4.60 5.11
CA GLY A 83 7.05 -3.93 6.12
C GLY A 83 6.56 -4.17 7.53
N ASP A 84 5.25 -4.10 7.77
CA ASP A 84 4.68 -4.44 9.08
C ASP A 84 4.94 -5.90 9.45
N ASP A 85 4.77 -6.83 8.50
CA ASP A 85 5.09 -8.26 8.70
C ASP A 85 6.59 -8.46 8.97
N HIS A 86 7.46 -7.82 8.19
CA HIS A 86 8.90 -7.88 8.38
C HIS A 86 9.28 -7.39 9.77
N ARG A 87 8.78 -6.22 10.19
CA ARG A 87 9.03 -5.67 11.52
C ARG A 87 8.57 -6.61 12.63
N ALA A 88 7.38 -7.20 12.50
CA ALA A 88 6.87 -8.18 13.45
C ALA A 88 7.79 -9.41 13.55
N SER A 89 8.25 -9.94 12.41
CA SER A 89 9.19 -11.09 12.38
C SER A 89 10.53 -10.80 13.05
N GLN A 90 10.97 -9.52 13.03
CA GLN A 90 12.22 -9.05 13.64
C GLN A 90 12.03 -8.56 15.08
N GLY A 91 10.82 -8.61 15.66
CA GLY A 91 10.52 -8.09 16.99
C GLY A 91 10.64 -6.55 17.09
N LEU A 92 10.55 -5.84 15.96
CA LEU A 92 10.59 -4.38 15.93
C LEU A 92 9.21 -3.80 16.27
N ALA A 93 9.21 -2.63 16.92
CA ALA A 93 7.96 -1.93 17.23
C ALA A 93 7.21 -1.53 15.95
N PRO A 94 5.87 -1.56 15.91
CA PRO A 94 5.11 -1.14 14.73
C PRO A 94 5.31 0.35 14.44
N ILE A 95 5.37 0.70 13.16
CA ILE A 95 5.31 2.10 12.72
C ILE A 95 3.87 2.57 12.91
N ARG A 96 3.71 3.73 13.54
CA ARG A 96 2.40 4.36 13.72
C ARG A 96 2.35 5.62 12.87
N LEU A 97 1.44 5.64 11.92
CA LEU A 97 1.18 6.78 11.06
C LEU A 97 -0.15 7.44 11.48
N PRO A 98 -0.33 8.72 11.16
CA PRO A 98 -1.62 9.38 11.30
C PRO A 98 -2.71 8.63 10.54
N PHE A 99 -3.93 8.70 11.05
CA PHE A 99 -5.05 7.87 10.60
C PHE A 99 -6.39 8.60 10.60
N ARG A 100 -6.43 9.85 11.09
CA ARG A 100 -7.64 10.66 11.17
C ARG A 100 -7.87 11.37 9.83
N TRP A 101 -9.14 11.60 9.47
CA TRP A 101 -9.50 12.22 8.19
C TRP A 101 -8.92 13.62 7.99
N ASP A 102 -8.69 14.35 9.07
CA ASP A 102 -8.11 15.68 9.12
C ASP A 102 -6.57 15.68 9.16
N GLU A 103 -5.94 14.51 9.09
CA GLU A 103 -4.48 14.33 9.13
C GLU A 103 -3.91 13.65 7.86
N PRO A 104 -4.32 14.01 6.62
CA PRO A 104 -3.57 13.53 5.45
C PRO A 104 -2.15 14.12 5.45
N ALA A 105 -1.21 13.40 4.84
CA ALA A 105 0.14 13.92 4.62
C ALA A 105 0.11 15.24 3.81
N PRO A 106 1.11 16.12 3.99
CA PRO A 106 1.19 17.37 3.23
C PRO A 106 1.03 17.15 1.72
N GLY A 107 0.26 18.03 1.07
CA GLY A 107 0.00 17.93 -0.38
C GLY A 107 -1.05 16.89 -0.78
N PHE A 108 -1.75 16.29 0.18
CA PHE A 108 -2.91 15.43 -0.06
C PHE A 108 -4.18 15.93 0.60
N THR A 109 -5.32 15.58 0.00
CA THR A 109 -6.64 15.68 0.61
C THR A 109 -7.32 14.31 0.55
N ALA A 110 -8.12 14.02 1.56
CA ALA A 110 -8.82 12.75 1.68
C ALA A 110 -10.34 12.99 1.77
N SER A 111 -11.11 12.14 1.11
CA SER A 111 -12.57 12.19 1.13
C SER A 111 -13.17 10.79 1.09
N ARG A 112 -14.50 10.70 1.26
CA ARG A 112 -15.25 9.48 0.97
C ARG A 112 -16.12 9.70 -0.25
N ASP A 113 -16.19 8.68 -1.10
CA ASP A 113 -17.18 8.64 -2.17
C ASP A 113 -18.54 8.14 -1.65
N THR A 114 -19.55 8.17 -2.52
CA THR A 114 -20.91 7.68 -2.22
C THR A 114 -21.01 6.16 -2.12
N SER A 115 -19.98 5.43 -2.56
CA SER A 115 -19.89 3.96 -2.53
C SER A 115 -19.15 3.43 -1.29
N GLY A 116 -18.73 4.32 -0.37
CA GLY A 116 -18.00 3.96 0.84
C GLY A 116 -16.50 3.76 0.65
N TRP A 117 -15.95 4.13 -0.50
CA TRP A 117 -14.51 4.15 -0.75
C TRP A 117 -13.88 5.42 -0.18
N ALA A 118 -12.70 5.24 0.39
CA ALA A 118 -11.86 6.32 0.86
C ALA A 118 -10.94 6.76 -0.28
N GLU A 119 -11.01 8.02 -0.69
CA GLU A 119 -10.27 8.57 -1.82
C GLU A 119 -9.16 9.51 -1.34
N LEU A 120 -8.04 9.49 -2.06
CA LEU A 120 -6.93 10.42 -1.88
C LEU A 120 -6.69 11.20 -3.17
N ARG A 121 -6.57 12.52 -3.05
CA ARG A 121 -6.24 13.45 -4.15
C ARG A 121 -4.99 14.25 -3.79
N ARG A 122 -4.29 14.76 -4.80
CA ARG A 122 -3.28 15.80 -4.58
C ARG A 122 -3.98 17.12 -4.29
N THR A 123 -3.46 17.92 -3.36
CA THR A 123 -4.02 19.25 -3.08
C THR A 123 -4.05 20.10 -4.34
N GLY A 124 -5.23 20.64 -4.69
CA GLY A 124 -5.43 21.45 -5.89
C GLY A 124 -5.70 20.64 -7.17
N SER A 125 -5.85 19.33 -7.07
CA SER A 125 -6.30 18.45 -8.17
C SER A 125 -7.60 17.74 -7.80
N ASP A 126 -8.49 17.63 -8.77
CA ASP A 126 -9.74 16.86 -8.63
C ASP A 126 -9.53 15.35 -8.90
N ASP A 127 -8.35 14.96 -9.41
CA ASP A 127 -8.05 13.59 -9.82
C ASP A 127 -7.76 12.69 -8.61
N VAL A 128 -8.50 11.57 -8.54
CA VAL A 128 -8.31 10.54 -7.53
C VAL A 128 -7.05 9.73 -7.85
N VAL A 129 -6.02 9.94 -7.04
CA VAL A 129 -4.74 9.21 -7.10
C VAL A 129 -4.95 7.75 -6.72
N VAL A 130 -5.67 7.54 -5.62
CA VAL A 130 -6.00 6.22 -5.10
C VAL A 130 -7.33 6.24 -4.38
N ALA A 131 -8.12 5.18 -4.59
CA ALA A 131 -9.30 4.89 -3.81
C ALA A 131 -9.09 3.54 -3.12
N MET A 132 -9.49 3.43 -1.85
CA MET A 132 -9.40 2.21 -1.07
C MET A 132 -10.77 1.82 -0.52
N ALA A 133 -11.09 0.52 -0.57
CA ALA A 133 -12.33 0.01 -0.02
C ALA A 133 -12.35 0.22 1.49
N GLY A 134 -13.29 1.04 1.97
CA GLY A 134 -13.49 1.31 3.38
C GLY A 134 -14.29 0.18 4.04
N ARG A 135 -13.69 -0.98 4.30
CA ARG A 135 -14.32 -1.99 5.18
C ARG A 135 -14.08 -1.60 6.63
N ASP A 136 -15.07 -0.96 7.25
CA ASP A 136 -15.26 -0.66 8.69
C ASP A 136 -14.12 -0.01 9.49
N ILE A 137 -12.93 0.18 8.91
CA ILE A 137 -11.77 0.80 9.52
C ILE A 137 -11.18 1.78 8.51
N VAL A 138 -11.26 3.03 8.89
CA VAL A 138 -11.15 4.23 8.05
C VAL A 138 -9.70 4.72 7.92
N HIS A 139 -8.74 3.88 8.28
CA HIS A 139 -7.37 4.30 8.53
C HIS A 139 -6.38 4.10 7.36
N PRO A 140 -6.58 3.19 6.38
CA PRO A 140 -5.48 2.84 5.50
C PRO A 140 -5.16 3.94 4.48
N VAL A 141 -6.14 4.72 3.99
CA VAL A 141 -5.84 5.75 2.97
C VAL A 141 -5.04 6.93 3.53
N ILE A 142 -5.32 7.32 4.79
CA ILE A 142 -4.62 8.41 5.47
C ILE A 142 -3.18 7.98 5.73
N SER A 143 -2.97 6.81 6.34
CA SER A 143 -1.62 6.30 6.58
C SER A 143 -0.85 6.08 5.28
N LEU A 144 -1.51 5.58 4.23
CA LEU A 144 -0.90 5.42 2.91
C LEU A 144 -0.41 6.75 2.33
N SER A 145 -1.07 7.87 2.60
CA SER A 145 -0.63 9.19 2.12
C SER A 145 0.78 9.57 2.60
N TYR A 146 1.17 9.16 3.81
CA TYR A 146 2.52 9.41 4.33
C TYR A 146 3.59 8.55 3.66
N VAL A 147 3.24 7.33 3.25
CA VAL A 147 4.14 6.46 2.48
C VAL A 147 4.25 6.96 1.03
N LEU A 148 3.17 7.51 0.48
CA LEU A 148 3.12 8.13 -0.85
C LEU A 148 3.81 9.51 -0.93
N ASP A 149 4.00 10.19 0.20
CA ASP A 149 4.69 11.48 0.28
C ASP A 149 6.22 11.33 0.22
N ILE A 150 6.72 10.11 0.41
CA ILE A 150 8.16 9.82 0.37
C ILE A 150 8.50 8.90 -0.80
N ASP A 151 9.75 8.95 -1.25
CA ASP A 151 10.19 8.00 -2.27
C ASP A 151 10.30 6.57 -1.71
N LEU A 152 10.24 5.60 -2.62
CA LEU A 152 10.27 4.18 -2.31
C LEU A 152 11.50 3.79 -1.48
N ALA A 153 12.68 4.35 -1.76
CA ALA A 153 13.90 3.99 -1.05
C ALA A 153 13.82 4.39 0.43
N HIS A 154 13.31 5.59 0.72
CA HIS A 154 13.08 6.04 2.08
C HIS A 154 11.98 5.25 2.80
N ALA A 155 10.93 4.83 2.09
CA ALA A 155 9.90 3.97 2.67
C ALA A 155 10.49 2.62 3.11
N LEU A 156 11.20 1.93 2.20
CA LEU A 156 11.85 0.65 2.49
C LEU A 156 12.84 0.76 3.66
N ALA A 157 13.72 1.76 3.63
CA ALA A 157 14.69 2.00 4.71
C ALA A 157 14.00 2.28 6.05
N SER A 158 12.86 2.97 6.04
CA SER A 158 12.09 3.24 7.26
C SER A 158 11.51 1.96 7.87
N TYR A 159 11.01 1.03 7.06
CA TYR A 159 10.49 -0.24 7.56
C TYR A 159 11.57 -1.16 8.13
N GLU A 160 12.80 -1.09 7.61
CA GLU A 160 13.96 -1.82 8.14
C GLU A 160 14.55 -1.20 9.43
N SER A 161 14.32 0.10 9.65
CA SER A 161 14.90 0.82 10.78
C SER A 161 14.16 0.55 12.09
N PRO A 162 14.83 0.20 13.20
CA PRO A 162 14.17 -0.03 14.49
C PRO A 162 13.26 1.11 14.94
N SER A 163 13.60 2.36 14.61
CA SER A 163 12.84 3.56 14.99
C SER A 163 11.85 4.06 13.94
N GLY A 164 11.86 3.50 12.72
CA GLY A 164 11.12 4.02 11.57
C GLY A 164 11.83 5.17 10.84
N ALA A 165 13.02 5.57 11.26
CA ALA A 165 13.83 6.56 10.53
C ALA A 165 14.22 6.02 9.14
N PRO A 166 14.35 6.85 8.09
CA PRO A 166 14.47 8.31 8.16
C PRO A 166 13.15 9.09 8.10
N ARG A 167 12.04 8.48 7.69
CA ARG A 167 10.82 9.26 7.37
C ARG A 167 9.54 8.75 8.01
N LEU A 168 9.42 7.46 8.29
CA LEU A 168 8.26 6.88 8.98
C LEU A 168 8.55 6.71 10.47
N THR A 169 9.19 7.71 11.08
CA THR A 169 9.50 7.70 12.51
C THR A 169 8.20 7.63 13.30
N ARG A 170 8.19 6.86 14.38
CA ARG A 170 7.01 6.68 15.25
C ARG A 170 6.30 8.00 15.53
N PHE A 171 5.11 8.21 14.95
CA PHE A 171 4.21 9.25 15.41
C PHE A 171 3.64 8.80 16.75
N VAL A 172 4.15 9.36 17.84
CA VAL A 172 3.47 9.29 19.12
C VAL A 172 2.36 10.33 19.07
N SER A 173 1.22 9.98 18.47
CA SER A 173 -0.03 10.66 18.86
C SER A 173 -0.34 10.21 20.29
N ARG A 174 0.31 10.85 21.26
CA ARG A 174 -0.24 11.02 22.60
C ARG A 174 -0.82 12.42 22.56
N ASP A 175 -2.15 12.50 22.51
CA ASP A 175 -2.94 13.47 23.25
C ASP A 175 -4.40 12.98 23.25
N ARG A 176 -4.80 12.45 24.40
CA ARG A 176 -6.18 12.52 24.92
C ARG A 176 -6.10 13.23 26.25
#